data_AF-A0AAD4Z468-F1
#
_entry.id   AF-A0AAD4Z468-F1
#
_cell.length_a   1.000
_cell.length_b   1.000
_cell.length_c   1.000
_cell.angle_alpha   90.00
_cell.angle_beta   90.00
_cell.angle_gamma   90.00
#
_symmetry.space_group_name_H-M   'P 1'
#
loop_
_entity.id
_entity.type
_entity.pdbx_description
1 polymer ?
#
loop_
_entity_poly.entity_id
_entity_poly.type
_entity_poly.pdbx_seq_one_letter_code
_entity_poly.pdbx_strand_id
1 'polypeptide(L)'
;MMTEKRDVVAKNEIQASIRALFPDKECFTLVRPLNNEHDLQRLDEIQLDKLRPDFRSGLDTLTRFVFERTRPKQVGATMMMGPVLVGITHSYLDALNKGAVPTISSSWQPSSATPPRPQHMLPVLNEATERKLRIDCHASDANIDNVLKVLDGLLFCYGAASHGPILNIAKRLIGQAGSEKSTLKLRCRSIEDKLGLLNQQLESSEKSEYLKRCEDAINDKKKLIDESIGHINNLESNSSSLVLVKLASAREEAESAQGEAQEWKRKYEIAFRAAKAALEKAEIVQERRIRKQKRVKML
;
A
#
# COMPACT_ATOMS: atom_id res chain seq x y z
N MET A 1 -0.55 35.10 -65.86
CA MET A 1 -0.61 36.16 -64.82
C MET A 1 -1.96 36.26 -64.08
N MET A 2 -3.13 36.46 -64.71
CA MET A 2 -4.40 36.58 -63.94
C MET A 2 -4.86 35.27 -63.26
N THR A 3 -4.58 34.12 -63.86
CA THR A 3 -4.92 32.79 -63.30
C THR A 3 -4.06 32.45 -62.09
N GLU A 4 -2.79 32.85 -62.14
CA GLU A 4 -1.79 32.63 -61.09
C GLU A 4 -2.05 33.50 -59.85
N LYS A 5 -2.48 34.75 -60.05
CA LYS A 5 -2.96 35.61 -58.95
C LYS A 5 -4.22 35.06 -58.29
N ARG A 6 -5.16 34.48 -59.06
CA ARG A 6 -6.37 33.83 -58.51
C ARG A 6 -6.03 32.59 -57.69
N ASP A 7 -5.07 31.79 -58.14
CA ASP A 7 -4.62 30.59 -57.42
C ASP A 7 -3.92 30.93 -56.09
N VAL A 8 -3.14 32.03 -56.07
CA VAL A 8 -2.52 32.54 -54.84
C VAL A 8 -3.57 33.06 -53.84
N VAL A 9 -4.60 33.76 -54.32
CA VAL A 9 -5.71 34.23 -53.46
C VAL A 9 -6.46 33.05 -52.84
N ALA A 10 -6.83 32.05 -53.64
CA ALA A 10 -7.51 30.85 -53.15
C ALA A 10 -6.68 30.08 -52.11
N LYS A 11 -5.36 29.94 -52.32
CA LYS A 11 -4.44 29.32 -51.35
C LYS A 11 -4.41 30.08 -50.03
N ASN A 12 -4.37 31.41 -50.08
CA ASN A 12 -4.35 32.24 -48.88
C ASN A 12 -5.67 32.18 -48.11
N GLU A 13 -6.80 32.10 -48.81
CA GLU A 13 -8.12 31.89 -48.20
C GLU A 13 -8.18 30.55 -47.45
N ILE A 14 -7.71 29.46 -48.06
CA ILE A 14 -7.64 28.15 -47.41
C ILE A 14 -6.76 28.20 -46.15
N GLN A 15 -5.59 28.85 -46.24
CA GLN A 15 -4.71 29.02 -45.08
C GLN A 15 -5.39 29.82 -43.96
N ALA A 16 -6.12 30.88 -44.30
CA ALA A 16 -6.88 31.68 -43.33
C ALA A 16 -8.00 30.84 -42.67
N SER A 17 -8.74 30.06 -43.44
CA SER A 17 -9.78 29.16 -42.92
C SER A 17 -9.20 28.09 -41.99
N ILE A 18 -8.08 27.45 -42.35
CA ILE A 18 -7.41 26.48 -41.48
C ILE A 18 -6.97 27.16 -40.18
N ARG A 19 -6.40 28.38 -40.27
CA ARG A 19 -6.00 29.19 -39.11
C ARG A 19 -7.17 29.43 -38.16
N ALA A 20 -8.32 29.85 -38.69
CA ALA A 20 -9.52 30.14 -37.93
C ALA A 20 -10.22 28.90 -37.33
N LEU A 21 -10.33 27.80 -38.08
CA LEU A 21 -11.09 26.61 -37.66
C LEU A 21 -10.37 25.74 -36.63
N PHE A 22 -9.03 25.75 -36.61
CA PHE A 22 -8.23 24.85 -35.79
C PHE A 22 -7.24 25.62 -34.91
N PRO A 23 -7.66 26.44 -33.93
CA PRO A 23 -6.78 27.40 -33.24
C PRO A 23 -5.47 26.79 -32.73
N ASP A 24 -5.52 25.55 -32.20
CA ASP A 24 -4.35 24.79 -31.80
C ASP A 24 -3.86 23.89 -32.96
N LYS A 25 -2.62 24.11 -33.43
CA LYS A 25 -1.99 23.29 -34.48
C LYS A 25 -0.54 23.04 -34.13
N GLU A 26 -0.08 21.81 -34.35
CA GLU A 26 1.32 21.43 -34.21
C GLU A 26 1.74 20.55 -35.38
N CYS A 27 3.03 20.57 -35.71
CA CYS A 27 3.60 19.77 -36.79
C CYS A 27 4.73 18.89 -36.25
N PHE A 28 4.58 17.57 -36.42
CA PHE A 28 5.58 16.58 -36.05
C PHE A 28 6.13 15.91 -37.30
N THR A 29 7.44 15.96 -37.47
CA THR A 29 8.14 15.25 -38.54
C THR A 29 8.72 13.95 -38.00
N LEU A 30 8.24 12.81 -38.50
CA LEU A 30 8.79 11.50 -38.18
C LEU A 30 9.71 11.02 -39.30
N VAL A 31 10.85 10.43 -38.93
CA VAL A 31 11.72 9.78 -39.90
C VAL A 31 11.07 8.50 -40.43
N ARG A 32 11.56 7.96 -41.55
CA ARG A 32 11.05 6.70 -42.10
C ARG A 32 11.23 5.54 -41.08
N PRO A 33 10.21 4.69 -40.83
CA PRO A 33 10.27 3.65 -39.78
C PRO A 33 11.35 2.58 -40.01
N LEU A 34 11.52 2.18 -41.28
CA LEU A 34 12.44 1.13 -41.75
C LEU A 34 13.06 1.52 -43.09
N ASN A 35 14.27 1.01 -43.38
CA ASN A 35 14.95 1.24 -44.65
C ASN A 35 14.54 0.24 -45.74
N ASN A 36 14.14 -0.97 -45.35
CA ASN A 36 13.69 -2.01 -46.28
C ASN A 36 12.24 -1.75 -46.73
N GLU A 37 12.01 -1.72 -48.04
CA GLU A 37 10.69 -1.45 -48.63
C GLU A 37 9.70 -2.60 -48.43
N HIS A 38 10.16 -3.85 -48.57
CA HIS A 38 9.30 -5.04 -48.37
C HIS A 38 8.79 -5.13 -46.92
N ASP A 39 9.66 -4.81 -45.98
CA ASP A 39 9.31 -4.75 -44.57
C ASP A 39 8.37 -3.56 -44.29
N LEU A 40 8.60 -2.41 -44.91
CA LEU A 40 7.72 -1.24 -44.75
C LEU A 40 6.29 -1.49 -45.27
N GLN A 41 6.12 -2.31 -46.31
CA GLN A 41 4.80 -2.72 -46.80
C GLN A 41 4.02 -3.61 -45.81
N ARG A 42 4.73 -4.25 -44.87
CA ARG A 42 4.18 -5.13 -43.83
C ARG A 42 4.46 -4.58 -42.44
N LEU A 43 4.48 -3.25 -42.30
CA LEU A 43 4.87 -2.57 -41.06
C LEU A 43 4.01 -2.96 -39.85
N ASP A 44 2.76 -3.36 -40.07
CA ASP A 44 1.82 -3.85 -39.07
C ASP A 44 2.19 -5.23 -38.49
N GLU A 45 2.95 -6.03 -39.24
CA GLU A 45 3.45 -7.34 -38.79
C GLU A 45 4.81 -7.22 -38.08
N ILE A 46 5.44 -6.05 -38.12
CA ILE A 46 6.79 -5.83 -37.61
C ILE A 46 6.74 -5.36 -36.16
N GLN A 47 7.54 -6.02 -35.33
CA GLN A 47 7.67 -5.67 -33.92
C GLN A 47 8.33 -4.30 -33.75
N LEU A 48 7.85 -3.53 -32.77
CA LEU A 48 8.27 -2.14 -32.53
C LEU A 48 9.78 -2.01 -32.29
N ASP A 49 10.42 -3.02 -31.68
CA ASP A 49 11.85 -3.05 -31.39
C ASP A 49 12.74 -3.10 -32.64
N LYS A 50 12.19 -3.58 -33.76
CA LYS A 50 12.87 -3.63 -35.07
C LYS A 50 12.84 -2.31 -35.81
N LEU A 51 12.02 -1.36 -35.36
CA LEU A 51 11.94 -0.03 -35.96
C LEU A 51 13.20 0.79 -35.65
N ARG A 52 13.50 1.75 -36.53
CA ARG A 52 14.64 2.65 -36.32
C ARG A 52 14.54 3.37 -34.95
N PRO A 53 15.63 3.46 -34.18
CA PRO A 53 15.64 4.14 -32.88
C PRO A 53 15.11 5.58 -32.95
N ASP A 54 15.55 6.35 -33.95
CA ASP A 54 15.09 7.73 -34.17
C ASP A 54 13.58 7.81 -34.40
N PHE A 55 13.01 6.85 -35.15
CA PHE A 55 11.56 6.78 -35.37
C PHE A 55 10.82 6.48 -34.09
N ARG A 56 11.30 5.51 -33.29
CA ARG A 56 10.71 5.16 -31.99
C ARG A 56 10.72 6.35 -31.03
N SER A 57 11.84 7.06 -30.95
CA SER A 57 11.96 8.26 -30.11
C SER A 57 11.01 9.37 -30.57
N GLY A 58 10.89 9.60 -31.88
CA GLY A 58 9.95 10.56 -32.43
C GLY A 58 8.49 10.18 -32.19
N LEU A 59 8.15 8.90 -32.37
CA LEU A 59 6.82 8.35 -32.12
C LEU A 59 6.42 8.44 -30.65
N ASP A 60 7.34 8.13 -29.74
CA ASP A 60 7.12 8.28 -28.30
C ASP A 60 6.89 9.75 -27.92
N THR A 61 7.66 10.68 -28.50
CA THR A 61 7.48 12.12 -28.31
C THR A 61 6.11 12.60 -28.78
N LEU A 62 5.70 12.18 -29.98
CA LEU A 62 4.36 12.47 -30.52
C LEU A 62 3.26 11.88 -29.63
N THR A 63 3.42 10.64 -29.19
CA THR A 63 2.43 9.92 -28.38
C THR A 63 2.22 10.61 -27.05
N ARG A 64 3.31 10.96 -26.35
CA ARG A 64 3.27 11.74 -25.11
C ARG A 64 2.59 13.09 -25.32
N PHE A 65 2.98 13.82 -26.35
CA PHE A 65 2.37 15.11 -26.68
C PHE A 65 0.85 15.00 -26.87
N VAL A 66 0.38 13.99 -27.61
CA VAL A 66 -1.04 13.76 -27.83
C VAL A 66 -1.74 13.44 -26.52
N PHE A 67 -1.22 12.53 -25.69
CA PHE A 67 -1.86 12.15 -24.44
C PHE A 67 -1.91 13.28 -23.40
N GLU A 68 -0.86 14.08 -23.31
CA GLU A 68 -0.79 15.20 -22.35
C GLU A 68 -1.73 16.35 -22.73
N ARG A 69 -1.95 16.59 -24.03
CA ARG A 69 -2.76 17.73 -24.51
C ARG A 69 -4.18 17.38 -24.91
N THR A 70 -4.48 16.10 -25.14
CA THR A 70 -5.84 15.69 -25.53
C THR A 70 -6.81 15.95 -24.39
N ARG A 71 -7.79 16.81 -24.65
CA ARG A 71 -8.88 17.10 -23.72
C ARG A 71 -10.13 16.33 -24.13
N PRO A 72 -11.04 16.01 -23.19
CA PRO A 72 -12.36 15.50 -23.52
C PRO A 72 -13.03 16.41 -24.56
N LYS A 73 -13.60 15.81 -25.62
CA LYS A 73 -14.23 16.58 -26.69
C LYS A 73 -15.40 17.38 -26.12
N GLN A 74 -15.41 18.68 -26.41
CA GLN A 74 -16.44 19.61 -25.95
C GLN A 74 -16.94 20.46 -27.13
N VAL A 75 -18.19 20.88 -27.04
CA VAL A 75 -18.78 21.90 -27.92
C VAL A 75 -19.46 22.93 -27.02
N GLY A 76 -18.96 24.17 -27.05
CA GLY A 76 -19.34 25.18 -26.06
C GLY A 76 -19.00 24.70 -24.64
N ALA A 77 -20.00 24.69 -23.75
CA ALA A 77 -19.85 24.23 -22.37
C ALA A 77 -20.15 22.73 -22.17
N THR A 78 -20.61 22.02 -23.20
CA THR A 78 -21.09 20.63 -23.07
C THR A 78 -20.00 19.63 -23.43
N MET A 79 -19.76 18.68 -22.51
CA MET A 79 -18.86 17.55 -22.75
C MET A 79 -19.55 16.49 -23.62
N MET A 80 -18.87 16.07 -24.68
CA MET A 80 -19.35 15.03 -25.60
C MET A 80 -19.20 13.66 -24.93
N MET A 81 -20.29 13.16 -24.38
CA MET A 81 -20.40 11.79 -23.86
C MET A 81 -20.88 10.82 -24.96
N GLY A 82 -20.75 9.51 -24.70
CA GLY A 82 -21.13 8.44 -25.63
C GLY A 82 -22.52 8.63 -26.29
N PRO A 83 -23.61 8.86 -25.54
CA PRO A 83 -24.93 9.06 -26.12
C PRO A 83 -25.02 10.26 -27.08
N VAL A 84 -24.34 11.37 -26.75
CA VAL A 84 -24.29 12.56 -27.58
C VAL A 84 -23.54 12.28 -28.88
N LEU A 85 -22.38 11.60 -28.78
CA LEU A 85 -21.59 11.21 -29.94
C LEU A 85 -22.38 10.29 -30.89
N VAL A 86 -23.11 9.31 -30.36
CA VAL A 86 -23.97 8.41 -31.16
C VAL A 86 -25.07 9.19 -31.88
N GLY A 87 -25.74 10.10 -31.18
CA GLY A 87 -26.80 10.93 -31.78
C GLY A 87 -26.29 11.79 -32.94
N ILE A 88 -25.13 12.43 -32.78
CA ILE A 88 -24.50 13.23 -33.85
C ILE A 88 -24.09 12.35 -35.02
N THR A 89 -23.49 11.20 -34.73
CA THR A 89 -23.08 10.23 -35.76
C THR A 89 -24.28 9.80 -36.60
N HIS A 90 -25.41 9.48 -35.98
CA HIS A 90 -26.63 9.12 -36.68
C HIS A 90 -27.17 10.28 -37.52
N SER A 91 -27.23 11.49 -36.95
CA SER A 91 -27.69 12.68 -37.66
C SER A 91 -26.84 12.99 -38.89
N TYR A 92 -25.52 12.79 -38.79
CA TYR A 92 -24.60 12.98 -39.92
C TYR A 92 -24.79 11.93 -40.99
N LEU A 93 -24.91 10.66 -40.60
CA LEU A 93 -25.16 9.56 -41.54
C LEU A 93 -26.49 9.75 -42.28
N ASP A 94 -27.55 10.17 -41.57
CA ASP A 94 -28.84 10.46 -42.19
C ASP A 94 -28.75 11.61 -43.21
N ALA A 95 -28.04 12.69 -42.88
CA ALA A 95 -27.85 13.81 -43.79
C ALA A 95 -27.07 13.37 -45.05
N LEU A 96 -25.94 12.68 -44.86
CA LEU A 96 -25.12 12.17 -45.95
C LEU A 96 -25.89 11.21 -46.85
N ASN A 97 -26.62 10.25 -46.27
CA ASN A 97 -27.40 9.27 -47.02
C ASN A 97 -28.55 9.92 -47.80
N LYS A 98 -29.02 11.09 -47.38
CA LYS A 98 -30.03 11.89 -48.08
C LYS A 98 -29.44 12.91 -49.05
N GLY A 99 -28.12 12.91 -49.26
CA GLY A 99 -27.41 13.86 -50.13
C GLY A 99 -27.37 15.29 -49.58
N ALA A 100 -27.66 15.47 -48.28
CA ALA A 100 -27.61 16.76 -47.60
C ALA A 100 -26.26 16.96 -46.90
N VAL A 101 -25.88 18.22 -46.68
CA VAL A 101 -24.64 18.57 -45.95
C VAL A 101 -24.90 18.48 -44.44
N PRO A 102 -24.13 17.68 -43.68
CA PRO A 102 -24.29 17.60 -42.22
C PRO A 102 -24.02 18.95 -41.57
N THR A 103 -24.91 19.38 -40.68
CA THR A 103 -24.78 20.67 -39.99
C THR A 103 -24.59 20.46 -38.49
N ILE A 104 -23.45 20.93 -37.96
CA ILE A 104 -23.07 20.80 -36.54
C ILE A 104 -24.12 21.48 -35.62
N SER A 105 -24.78 22.56 -36.02
CA SER A 105 -25.71 23.26 -35.11
C SER A 105 -27.01 22.48 -34.84
N SER A 106 -27.53 21.73 -35.82
CA SER A 106 -28.80 20.99 -35.69
C SER A 106 -28.66 19.63 -35.00
N SER A 107 -27.49 19.02 -35.06
CA SER A 107 -27.25 17.67 -34.50
C SER A 107 -26.98 17.67 -32.99
N TRP A 108 -26.89 18.86 -32.37
CA TRP A 108 -26.49 19.05 -30.98
C TRP A 108 -27.60 19.60 -30.09
N GLN A 109 -28.76 19.96 -30.63
CA GLN A 109 -29.91 20.30 -29.80
C GLN A 109 -30.48 19.00 -29.21
N PRO A 110 -30.45 18.82 -27.87
CA PRO A 110 -31.31 17.82 -27.26
C PRO A 110 -32.73 18.27 -27.58
N SER A 111 -33.46 17.53 -28.40
CA SER A 111 -34.85 17.85 -28.66
C SER A 111 -35.62 17.67 -27.34
N SER A 112 -35.76 18.74 -26.57
CA SER A 112 -36.54 18.75 -25.32
C SER A 112 -38.05 18.69 -25.56
N ALA A 113 -38.49 18.45 -26.79
CA ALA A 113 -39.92 18.42 -27.12
C ALA A 113 -40.23 17.61 -28.39
N THR A 114 -39.86 16.32 -28.44
CA THR A 114 -40.61 15.35 -29.25
C THR A 114 -40.21 13.92 -28.85
N PRO A 115 -41.16 13.04 -28.47
CA PRO A 115 -40.88 11.61 -28.37
C PRO A 115 -40.52 11.07 -29.76
N PRO A 116 -39.55 10.13 -29.87
CA PRO A 116 -39.09 9.63 -31.15
C PRO A 116 -40.22 8.93 -31.90
N ARG A 117 -40.42 9.30 -33.18
CA ARG A 117 -41.31 8.55 -34.08
C ARG A 117 -40.67 7.20 -34.44
N PRO A 118 -41.46 6.12 -34.50
CA PRO A 118 -40.92 4.77 -34.61
C PRO A 118 -40.63 4.41 -36.07
N GLN A 119 -39.43 4.68 -36.55
CA GLN A 119 -38.90 4.02 -37.74
C GLN A 119 -37.43 3.67 -37.49
N HIS A 120 -37.14 2.36 -37.53
CA HIS A 120 -35.85 1.67 -37.38
C HIS A 120 -35.50 1.16 -35.97
N MET A 121 -35.47 -0.17 -35.85
CA MET A 121 -35.42 -1.03 -34.66
C MET A 121 -34.14 -0.98 -33.78
N LEU A 122 -33.27 0.04 -33.90
CA LEU A 122 -32.07 0.12 -33.05
C LEU A 122 -32.31 0.68 -31.62
N PRO A 123 -33.19 1.69 -31.39
CA PRO A 123 -33.43 2.22 -30.05
C PRO A 123 -34.11 1.21 -29.11
N VAL A 124 -34.95 0.33 -29.66
CA VAL A 124 -35.67 -0.71 -28.89
C VAL A 124 -34.69 -1.74 -28.33
N LEU A 125 -33.62 -2.03 -29.07
CA LEU A 125 -32.55 -2.90 -28.57
C LEU A 125 -31.76 -2.18 -27.46
N ASN A 126 -31.38 -0.92 -27.61
CA ASN A 126 -30.60 -0.20 -26.58
C ASN A 126 -31.37 0.00 -25.26
N GLU A 127 -32.65 0.33 -25.31
CA GLU A 127 -33.44 0.55 -24.08
C GLU A 127 -33.80 -0.78 -23.38
N ALA A 128 -34.07 -1.85 -24.13
CA ALA A 128 -34.29 -3.18 -23.59
C ALA A 128 -33.01 -3.80 -23.01
N THR A 129 -31.85 -3.49 -23.60
CA THR A 129 -30.55 -4.03 -23.19
C THR A 129 -29.94 -3.27 -22.02
N GLU A 130 -30.12 -1.94 -21.97
CA GLU A 130 -29.83 -1.15 -20.78
C GLU A 130 -30.72 -1.58 -19.59
N ARG A 131 -32.01 -1.85 -19.83
CA ARG A 131 -32.90 -2.44 -18.81
C ARG A 131 -32.42 -3.81 -18.33
N LYS A 132 -32.00 -4.70 -19.23
CA LYS A 132 -31.51 -6.04 -18.88
C LYS A 132 -30.21 -5.98 -18.07
N LEU A 133 -29.24 -5.18 -18.51
CA LEU A 133 -27.99 -4.93 -17.78
C LEU A 133 -28.25 -4.34 -16.39
N ARG A 134 -29.21 -3.40 -16.27
CA ARG A 134 -29.57 -2.78 -14.99
C ARG A 134 -30.22 -3.77 -14.03
N ILE A 135 -31.11 -4.64 -14.51
CA ILE A 135 -31.76 -5.68 -13.69
C ILE A 135 -30.71 -6.67 -13.16
N ASP A 136 -29.82 -7.14 -14.03
CA ASP A 136 -28.84 -8.18 -13.67
C ASP A 136 -27.70 -7.64 -12.80
N CYS A 137 -27.32 -6.37 -12.94
CA CYS A 137 -26.34 -5.72 -12.07
C CYS A 137 -26.88 -5.36 -10.68
N HIS A 138 -28.20 -5.25 -10.52
CA HIS A 138 -28.86 -4.97 -9.24
C HIS A 138 -29.48 -6.22 -8.60
N ALA A 139 -29.32 -7.39 -9.20
CA ALA A 139 -29.73 -8.65 -8.60
C ALA A 139 -28.89 -8.95 -7.36
N SER A 140 -29.49 -9.54 -6.33
CA SER A 140 -28.82 -9.86 -5.06
C SER A 140 -27.69 -10.89 -5.20
N ASP A 141 -27.62 -11.57 -6.34
CA ASP A 141 -26.61 -12.57 -6.75
C ASP A 141 -25.72 -12.09 -7.91
N ALA A 142 -25.68 -10.77 -8.18
CA ALA A 142 -24.90 -10.19 -9.28
C ALA A 142 -23.42 -10.58 -9.19
N ASN A 143 -22.95 -11.33 -10.19
CA ASN A 143 -21.55 -11.71 -10.39
C ASN A 143 -21.09 -11.24 -11.78
N ILE A 144 -19.83 -10.82 -11.89
CA ILE A 144 -19.18 -10.38 -13.11
C ILE A 144 -19.29 -11.39 -14.26
N ASP A 145 -19.34 -12.69 -13.95
CA ASP A 145 -19.56 -13.74 -14.95
C ASP A 145 -20.94 -13.64 -15.63
N ASN A 146 -21.98 -13.21 -14.91
CA ASN A 146 -23.32 -13.01 -15.45
C ASN A 146 -23.37 -11.75 -16.32
N VAL A 147 -22.67 -10.69 -15.91
CA VAL A 147 -22.54 -9.45 -16.70
C VAL A 147 -21.80 -9.72 -18.01
N LEU A 148 -20.73 -10.52 -17.98
CA LEU A 148 -19.99 -10.92 -19.18
C LEU A 148 -20.86 -11.73 -20.14
N LYS A 149 -21.69 -12.66 -19.65
CA LYS A 149 -22.64 -13.43 -20.49
C LYS A 149 -23.67 -12.53 -21.18
N VAL A 150 -24.18 -11.51 -20.49
CA VAL A 150 -25.11 -10.54 -21.07
C VAL A 150 -24.40 -9.74 -22.16
N LEU A 151 -23.19 -9.24 -21.91
CA LEU A 151 -22.39 -8.52 -22.90
C LEU A 151 -22.03 -9.38 -24.12
N ASP A 152 -21.71 -10.66 -23.94
CA ASP A 152 -21.47 -11.60 -25.04
C ASP A 152 -22.73 -11.84 -25.88
N GLY A 153 -23.90 -11.99 -25.24
CA GLY A 153 -25.19 -12.07 -25.94
C GLY A 153 -25.51 -10.80 -26.74
N LEU A 154 -25.18 -9.62 -26.20
CA LEU A 154 -25.34 -8.33 -26.87
C LEU A 154 -24.42 -8.18 -28.08
N LEU A 155 -23.16 -8.60 -27.93
CA LEU A 155 -22.16 -8.60 -29.00
C LEU A 155 -22.59 -9.56 -30.13
N PHE A 156 -23.18 -10.70 -29.78
CA PHE A 156 -23.75 -11.65 -30.75
C PHE A 156 -24.90 -11.04 -31.55
N CYS A 157 -25.85 -10.36 -30.90
CA CYS A 157 -26.95 -9.68 -31.57
C CYS A 157 -26.48 -8.52 -32.47
N TYR A 158 -25.51 -7.73 -32.01
CA TYR A 158 -24.92 -6.63 -32.80
C TYR A 158 -24.14 -7.16 -34.02
N GLY A 159 -23.45 -8.29 -33.86
CA GLY A 159 -22.72 -8.97 -34.93
C GLY A 159 -23.61 -9.62 -36.00
N ALA A 160 -24.87 -9.91 -35.69
CA ALA A 160 -25.87 -10.42 -36.64
C ALA A 160 -26.55 -9.30 -37.45
N ALA A 161 -26.62 -8.08 -36.90
CA ALA A 161 -27.25 -6.91 -37.54
C ALA A 161 -26.29 -6.09 -38.42
N SER A 162 -24.98 -6.31 -38.30
CA SER A 162 -23.95 -5.51 -38.94
C SER A 162 -23.17 -6.37 -39.95
N HIS A 163 -23.19 -6.03 -41.24
CA HIS A 163 -22.28 -6.60 -42.23
C HIS A 163 -21.38 -5.51 -42.81
N GLY A 164 -20.06 -5.69 -42.74
CA GLY A 164 -19.10 -4.77 -43.36
C GLY A 164 -17.64 -5.00 -42.96
N PRO A 165 -16.69 -4.34 -43.67
CA PRO A 165 -15.24 -4.51 -43.45
C PRO A 165 -14.78 -4.15 -42.03
N ILE A 166 -15.41 -3.15 -41.41
CA ILE A 166 -15.06 -2.67 -40.06
C ILE A 166 -15.38 -3.74 -38.99
N LEU A 167 -16.50 -4.45 -39.12
CA LEU A 167 -16.84 -5.56 -38.21
C LEU A 167 -15.85 -6.72 -38.36
N ASN A 168 -15.40 -7.01 -39.58
CA ASN A 168 -14.42 -8.07 -39.83
C ASN A 168 -13.05 -7.71 -39.22
N ILE A 169 -12.66 -6.44 -39.26
CA ILE A 169 -11.45 -5.94 -38.59
C ILE A 169 -11.62 -6.05 -37.07
N ALA A 170 -12.76 -5.62 -36.51
CA ALA A 170 -13.02 -5.72 -35.07
C ALA A 170 -13.03 -7.17 -34.58
N LYS A 171 -13.69 -8.09 -35.29
CA LYS A 171 -13.69 -9.53 -34.97
C LYS A 171 -12.28 -10.12 -35.01
N ARG A 172 -11.45 -9.70 -35.97
CA ARG A 172 -10.05 -10.13 -36.09
C ARG A 172 -9.20 -9.64 -34.93
N LEU A 173 -9.32 -8.36 -34.57
CA LEU A 173 -8.61 -7.79 -33.42
C LEU A 173 -9.03 -8.46 -32.11
N ILE A 174 -10.32 -8.77 -31.93
CA ILE A 174 -10.82 -9.52 -30.77
C ILE A 174 -10.28 -10.94 -30.76
N GLY A 175 -10.28 -11.64 -31.90
CA GLY A 175 -9.72 -12.98 -32.02
C GLY A 175 -8.21 -13.02 -31.73
N GLN A 176 -7.47 -12.03 -32.22
CA GLN A 176 -6.04 -11.87 -31.98
C GLN A 176 -5.75 -11.56 -30.50
N ALA A 177 -6.49 -10.64 -29.88
CA ALA A 177 -6.39 -10.39 -28.45
C ALA A 177 -6.74 -11.64 -27.62
N GLY A 178 -7.70 -12.46 -28.07
CA GLY A 178 -8.06 -13.73 -27.44
C GLY A 178 -6.96 -14.79 -27.51
N SER A 179 -6.27 -14.90 -28.65
CA SER A 179 -5.16 -15.86 -28.82
C SER A 179 -3.90 -15.41 -28.06
N GLU A 180 -3.59 -14.11 -28.07
CA GLU A 180 -2.52 -13.51 -27.27
C GLU A 180 -2.77 -13.71 -25.77
N LYS A 181 -4.01 -13.48 -25.29
CA LYS A 181 -4.42 -13.74 -23.90
C LYS A 181 -4.24 -15.21 -23.52
N SER A 182 -4.62 -16.14 -24.40
CA SER A 182 -4.47 -17.58 -24.17
C SER A 182 -3.01 -17.99 -24.08
N THR A 183 -2.17 -17.44 -24.96
CA THR A 183 -0.71 -17.66 -24.97
C THR A 183 -0.07 -17.12 -23.70
N LEU A 184 -0.43 -15.90 -23.30
CA LEU A 184 0.08 -15.28 -22.08
C LEU A 184 -0.34 -16.09 -20.84
N LYS A 185 -1.58 -16.58 -20.77
CA LYS A 185 -2.08 -17.42 -19.68
C LYS A 185 -1.31 -18.73 -19.53
N LEU A 186 -0.88 -19.35 -20.64
CA LEU A 186 -0.03 -20.54 -20.62
C LEU A 186 1.40 -20.20 -20.16
N ARG A 187 1.95 -19.06 -20.60
CA ARG A 187 3.26 -18.60 -20.13
C ARG A 187 3.27 -18.30 -18.64
N CYS A 188 2.24 -17.65 -18.10
CA CYS A 188 2.13 -17.39 -16.66
C CYS A 188 2.13 -18.70 -15.86
N ARG A 189 1.31 -19.69 -16.25
CA ARG A 189 1.32 -21.03 -15.62
C ARG A 189 2.68 -21.70 -15.67
N SER A 190 3.36 -21.67 -16.82
CA SER A 190 4.70 -22.23 -16.94
C SER A 190 5.74 -21.52 -16.06
N ILE A 191 5.63 -20.20 -15.87
CA ILE A 191 6.50 -19.44 -14.97
C ILE A 191 6.20 -19.82 -13.51
N GLU A 192 4.93 -19.95 -13.13
CA GLU A 192 4.51 -20.41 -11.80
C GLU A 192 5.09 -21.79 -11.49
N ASP A 193 4.98 -22.74 -12.43
CA ASP A 193 5.54 -24.09 -12.29
C ASP A 193 7.08 -24.05 -12.13
N LYS A 194 7.77 -23.22 -12.93
CA LYS A 194 9.22 -23.03 -12.84
C LYS A 194 9.66 -22.41 -11.51
N LEU A 195 8.91 -21.41 -11.02
CA LEU A 195 9.17 -20.81 -9.71
C LEU A 195 8.97 -21.82 -8.59
N GLY A 196 7.93 -22.67 -8.68
CA GLY A 196 7.71 -23.77 -7.74
C GLY A 196 8.88 -24.74 -7.68
N LEU A 197 9.39 -25.16 -8.85
CA LEU A 197 10.55 -26.05 -8.94
C LEU A 197 11.84 -25.41 -8.39
N LEU A 198 12.12 -24.16 -8.75
CA LEU A 198 13.29 -23.44 -8.23
C LEU A 198 13.21 -23.25 -6.71
N ASN A 199 12.02 -22.97 -6.18
CA ASN A 199 11.80 -22.85 -4.74
C ASN A 199 12.02 -24.18 -4.02
N GLN A 200 11.49 -25.28 -4.58
CA GLN A 200 11.74 -26.61 -4.02
C GLN A 200 13.24 -26.97 -4.04
N GLN A 201 13.95 -26.63 -5.12
CA GLN A 201 15.39 -26.86 -5.23
C GLN A 201 16.20 -25.97 -4.26
N LEU A 202 15.74 -24.75 -4.00
CA LEU A 202 16.33 -23.87 -3.00
C LEU A 202 16.13 -24.42 -1.58
N GLU A 203 14.94 -24.91 -1.28
CA GLU A 203 14.59 -25.51 0.01
C GLU A 203 15.31 -26.85 0.26
N SER A 204 15.53 -27.65 -0.78
CA SER A 204 16.31 -28.89 -0.71
C SER A 204 17.83 -28.66 -0.78
N SER A 205 18.29 -27.42 -0.94
CA SER A 205 19.70 -27.10 -0.92
C SER A 205 20.29 -27.31 0.47
N GLU A 206 21.47 -27.92 0.55
CA GLU A 206 22.25 -28.08 1.78
C GLU A 206 22.44 -26.75 2.54
N LYS A 207 22.48 -25.63 1.80
CA LYS A 207 22.57 -24.28 2.38
C LYS A 207 21.31 -23.89 3.17
N SER A 208 20.12 -24.27 2.70
CA SER A 208 18.85 -24.03 3.41
C SER A 208 18.78 -24.89 4.68
N GLU A 209 19.17 -26.15 4.60
CA GLU A 209 19.24 -27.03 5.77
C GLU A 209 20.25 -26.52 6.81
N TYR A 210 21.44 -26.09 6.38
CA TYR A 210 22.45 -25.51 7.28
C TYR A 210 21.93 -24.25 7.97
N LEU A 211 21.26 -23.36 7.24
CA LEU A 211 20.64 -22.17 7.81
C LEU A 211 19.55 -22.51 8.83
N LYS A 212 18.68 -23.49 8.56
CA LYS A 212 17.68 -23.96 9.52
C LYS A 212 18.32 -24.47 10.80
N ARG A 213 19.37 -25.30 10.69
CA ARG A 213 20.13 -25.78 11.86
C ARG A 213 20.79 -24.65 12.64
N CYS A 214 21.29 -23.61 11.96
CA CYS A 214 21.82 -22.42 12.62
C CYS A 214 20.72 -21.65 13.38
N GLU A 215 19.55 -21.47 12.79
CA GLU A 215 18.40 -20.81 13.40
C GLU A 215 17.95 -21.57 14.66
N ASP A 216 17.79 -22.88 14.57
CA ASP A 216 17.41 -23.75 15.70
C ASP A 216 18.43 -23.64 16.84
N ALA A 217 19.73 -23.72 16.53
CA ALA A 217 20.79 -23.58 17.53
C ALA A 217 20.84 -22.18 18.18
N ILE A 218 20.48 -21.12 17.44
CA ILE A 218 20.35 -19.76 18.01
C ILE A 218 19.18 -19.71 18.98
N ASN A 219 18.05 -20.33 18.64
CA ASN A 219 16.86 -20.36 19.48
C ASN A 219 17.09 -21.17 20.77
N ASP A 220 17.78 -22.30 20.69
CA ASP A 220 18.19 -23.07 21.87
C ASP A 220 19.12 -22.27 22.79
N LYS A 221 20.08 -21.54 22.22
CA LYS A 221 20.96 -20.66 23.01
C LYS A 221 20.20 -19.52 23.68
N LYS A 222 19.23 -18.90 23.00
CA LYS A 222 18.37 -17.87 23.60
C LYS A 222 17.60 -18.44 24.79
N LYS A 223 17.00 -19.63 24.64
CA LYS A 223 16.30 -20.31 25.71
C LYS A 223 17.19 -20.57 26.93
N LEU A 224 18.42 -21.06 26.72
CA LEU A 224 19.38 -21.26 27.80
C LEU A 224 19.79 -19.94 28.49
N ILE A 225 19.91 -18.86 27.72
CA ILE A 225 20.18 -17.52 28.28
C ILE A 225 19.01 -17.08 29.17
N ASP A 226 17.76 -17.23 28.70
CA ASP A 226 16.57 -16.86 29.46
C ASP A 226 16.45 -17.68 30.76
N GLU A 227 16.73 -18.99 30.69
CA GLU A 227 16.80 -19.87 31.88
C GLU A 227 17.89 -19.41 32.86
N SER A 228 19.09 -19.09 32.35
CA SER A 228 20.21 -18.60 33.16
C SER A 228 19.89 -17.25 33.84
N ILE A 229 19.26 -16.33 33.12
CA ILE A 229 18.79 -15.04 33.66
C ILE A 229 17.76 -15.29 34.77
N GLY A 230 16.83 -16.24 34.56
CA GLY A 230 15.87 -16.64 35.59
C GLY A 230 16.53 -17.16 36.86
N HIS A 231 17.56 -18.01 36.73
CA HIS A 231 18.33 -18.50 37.87
C HIS A 231 19.06 -17.39 38.62
N ILE A 232 19.70 -16.45 37.90
CA ILE A 232 20.38 -15.30 38.52
C ILE A 232 19.39 -14.47 39.33
N ASN A 233 18.25 -14.10 38.75
CA ASN A 233 17.22 -13.30 39.44
C ASN A 233 16.69 -14.01 40.70
N ASN A 234 16.53 -15.33 40.66
CA ASN A 234 16.11 -16.12 41.81
C ASN A 234 17.17 -16.09 42.94
N LEU A 235 18.45 -16.30 42.59
CA LEU A 235 19.55 -16.25 43.54
C LEU A 235 19.71 -14.86 44.16
N GLU A 236 19.61 -13.80 43.37
CA GLU A 236 19.67 -12.41 43.85
C GLU A 236 18.52 -12.09 44.81
N SER A 237 17.31 -12.55 44.50
CA SER A 237 16.14 -12.40 45.38
C SER A 237 16.32 -13.15 46.70
N ASN A 238 16.80 -14.40 46.65
CA ASN A 238 17.04 -15.22 47.84
C ASN A 238 18.18 -14.67 48.70
N SER A 239 19.27 -14.23 48.08
CA SER A 239 20.41 -13.60 48.77
C SER A 239 19.97 -12.32 49.47
N SER A 240 19.22 -11.45 48.78
CA SER A 240 18.71 -10.20 49.36
C SER A 240 17.82 -10.47 50.57
N SER A 241 16.91 -11.45 50.48
CA SER A 241 16.05 -11.85 51.61
C SER A 241 16.85 -12.41 52.79
N LEU A 242 17.78 -13.33 52.54
CA LEU A 242 18.61 -13.95 53.58
C LEU A 242 19.51 -12.94 54.29
N VAL A 243 20.11 -12.00 53.54
CA VAL A 243 20.95 -10.94 54.11
C VAL A 243 20.13 -10.01 54.99
N LEU A 244 18.92 -9.61 54.56
CA LEU A 244 18.03 -8.78 55.37
C LEU A 244 17.65 -9.46 56.70
N VAL A 245 17.30 -10.75 56.67
CA VAL A 245 16.96 -11.51 57.88
C VAL A 245 18.15 -11.62 58.83
N LYS A 246 19.35 -11.94 58.32
CA LYS A 246 20.56 -12.05 59.15
C LYS A 246 20.95 -10.71 59.79
N LEU A 247 20.84 -9.61 59.04
CA LEU A 247 21.11 -8.27 59.56
C LEU A 247 20.10 -7.88 60.65
N ALA A 248 18.83 -8.22 60.50
CA ALA A 248 17.81 -7.97 61.51
C ALA A 248 18.08 -8.73 62.81
N SER A 249 18.37 -10.03 62.73
CA SER A 249 18.70 -10.86 63.90
C SER A 249 19.94 -10.36 64.64
N ALA A 250 21.03 -10.07 63.91
CA ALA A 250 22.25 -9.56 64.52
C ALA A 250 22.06 -8.18 65.18
N ARG A 251 21.17 -7.35 64.62
CA ARG A 251 20.79 -6.06 65.20
C ARG A 251 20.04 -6.22 66.52
N GLU A 252 19.05 -7.11 66.57
CA GLU A 252 18.31 -7.39 67.82
C GLU A 252 19.22 -7.96 68.91
N GLU A 253 20.13 -8.87 68.56
CA GLU A 253 21.13 -9.40 69.50
C GLU A 253 22.07 -8.31 70.04
N ALA A 254 22.55 -7.42 69.17
CA ALA A 254 23.40 -6.30 69.58
C ALA A 254 22.67 -5.31 70.50
N GLU A 255 21.40 -5.00 70.21
CA GLU A 255 20.57 -4.14 71.07
C GLU A 255 20.30 -4.77 72.44
N SER A 256 20.02 -6.08 72.47
CA SER A 256 19.84 -6.84 73.71
C SER A 256 21.12 -6.83 74.57
N ALA A 257 22.27 -7.17 73.98
CA ALA A 257 23.56 -7.16 74.66
C ALA A 257 23.94 -5.76 75.16
N GLN A 258 23.63 -4.71 74.40
CA GLN A 258 23.83 -3.33 74.84
C GLN A 258 22.94 -2.98 76.04
N GLY A 259 21.68 -3.41 76.03
CA GLY A 259 20.76 -3.26 77.17
C GLY A 259 21.28 -3.95 78.43
N GLU A 260 21.74 -5.19 78.31
CA GLU A 260 22.35 -5.93 79.43
C GLU A 260 23.61 -5.25 79.97
N ALA A 261 24.50 -4.79 79.08
CA ALA A 261 25.72 -4.08 79.47
C ALA A 261 25.40 -2.79 80.23
N GLN A 262 24.38 -2.04 79.81
CA GLN A 262 23.93 -0.84 80.53
C GLN A 262 23.34 -1.18 81.90
N GLU A 263 22.61 -2.28 82.02
CA GLU A 263 22.05 -2.74 83.29
C GLU A 263 23.15 -3.17 84.27
N TRP A 264 24.14 -3.93 83.80
CA TRP A 264 25.33 -4.28 84.58
C TRP A 264 26.10 -3.04 85.02
N LYS A 265 26.26 -2.05 84.13
CA LYS A 265 26.87 -0.76 84.47
C LYS A 265 26.10 -0.06 85.59
N ARG A 266 24.76 -0.01 85.52
CA ARG A 266 23.89 0.55 86.58
C ARG A 266 24.06 -0.20 87.90
N LYS A 267 23.99 -1.53 87.89
CA LYS A 267 24.16 -2.37 89.09
C LYS A 267 25.53 -2.16 89.73
N TYR A 268 26.59 -2.14 88.92
CA TYR A 268 27.94 -1.88 89.41
C TYR A 268 28.05 -0.48 90.04
N GLU A 269 27.49 0.54 89.40
CA GLU A 269 27.53 1.90 89.93
C GLU A 269 26.76 2.03 91.26
N ILE A 270 25.63 1.35 91.40
CA ILE A 270 24.88 1.27 92.66
C ILE A 270 25.72 0.55 93.73
N ALA A 271 26.27 -0.62 93.43
CA ALA A 271 27.09 -1.40 94.35
C ALA A 271 28.34 -0.64 94.79
N PHE A 272 28.99 0.07 93.86
CA PHE A 272 30.14 0.93 94.13
C PHE A 272 29.78 2.07 95.08
N ARG A 273 28.67 2.78 94.83
CA ARG A 273 28.17 3.83 95.73
C ARG A 273 27.85 3.28 97.13
N ALA A 274 27.23 2.10 97.21
CA ALA A 274 26.91 1.44 98.49
C ALA A 274 28.18 1.03 99.26
N ALA A 275 29.16 0.44 98.60
CA ALA A 275 30.44 0.05 99.18
C ALA A 275 31.22 1.27 99.70
N LYS A 276 31.25 2.35 98.92
CA LYS A 276 31.87 3.62 99.33
C LYS A 276 31.21 4.18 100.60
N ALA A 277 29.88 4.18 100.67
CA ALA A 277 29.15 4.63 101.85
C ALA A 277 29.37 3.72 103.09
N ALA A 278 29.54 2.41 102.89
CA ALA A 278 29.85 1.48 103.97
C ALA A 278 31.26 1.69 104.54
N LEU A 279 32.24 1.97 103.68
CA LEU A 279 33.61 2.30 104.08
C LEU A 279 33.64 3.56 104.95
N GLU A 280 32.97 4.63 104.52
CA GLU A 280 32.88 5.89 105.26
C GLU A 280 32.20 5.69 106.63
N LYS A 281 31.13 4.87 106.69
CA LYS A 281 30.50 4.49 107.97
C LYS A 281 31.45 3.70 108.87
N ALA A 282 32.22 2.76 108.32
CA ALA A 282 33.18 1.95 109.08
C ALA A 282 34.32 2.81 109.65
N GLU A 283 34.82 3.79 108.88
CA GLU A 283 35.79 4.77 109.36
C GLU A 283 35.23 5.59 110.53
N ILE A 284 34.00 6.11 110.42
CA ILE A 284 33.33 6.82 111.52
C ILE A 284 33.19 5.94 112.77
N VAL A 285 32.82 4.67 112.62
CA VAL A 285 32.70 3.73 113.75
C VAL A 285 34.06 3.46 114.39
N GLN A 286 35.11 3.29 113.58
CA GLN A 286 36.46 3.05 114.07
C GLN A 286 36.99 4.28 114.82
N GLU A 287 36.77 5.49 114.31
CA GLU A 287 37.08 6.73 115.02
C GLU A 287 36.36 6.82 116.38
N ARG A 288 35.05 6.49 116.42
CA ARG A 288 34.28 6.45 117.66
C ARG A 288 34.83 5.41 118.65
N ARG A 289 35.26 4.24 118.16
CA ARG A 289 35.86 3.17 118.97
C ARG A 289 37.20 3.60 119.57
N ILE A 290 38.06 4.23 118.77
CA ILE A 290 39.33 4.81 119.22
C ILE A 290 39.07 5.89 120.28
N ARG A 291 38.08 6.78 120.08
CA ARG A 291 37.69 7.80 121.08
C ARG A 291 37.18 7.18 122.39
N LYS A 292 36.39 6.10 122.33
CA LYS A 292 35.94 5.37 123.53
C LYS A 292 37.11 4.68 124.26
N GLN A 293 38.01 4.01 123.55
CA GLN A 293 39.20 3.38 124.15
C GLN A 293 40.14 4.41 124.79
N LYS A 294 40.27 5.61 124.21
CA LYS A 294 40.98 6.73 124.84
C LYS A 294 40.30 7.21 126.14
N ARG A 295 38.96 7.16 126.23
CA ARG A 295 38.22 7.50 127.47
C ARG A 295 38.34 6.43 128.56
N VAL A 296 38.38 5.14 128.21
CA VAL A 296 38.49 4.03 129.18
C VAL A 296 39.91 3.92 129.77
N LYS A 297 40.95 4.32 129.04
CA LYS A 297 42.34 4.36 129.56
C LYS A 297 42.64 5.56 130.47
N MET A 298 41.68 6.46 130.73
CA MET A 298 41.83 7.63 131.63
C MET A 298 41.02 7.51 132.93
N LEU A 299 40.49 6.33 133.25
CA LEU A 299 39.89 5.96 134.54
C LEU A 299 40.68 4.80 135.14
#